data_AF-A0A355XSE3-F1
#
_entry.id   AF-A0A355XSE3-F1
#
_cell.length_a   1.000
_cell.length_b   1.000
_cell.length_c   1.000
_cell.angle_alpha   90.00
_cell.angle_beta   90.00
_cell.angle_gamma   90.00
#
_symmetry.space_group_name_H-M   'P 1'
#
loop_
_entity.id
_entity.type
_entity.pdbx_description
1 polymer ?
#
loop_
_entity_poly.entity_id
_entity_poly.type
_entity_poly.pdbx_seq_one_letter_code
_entity_poly.pdbx_strand_id
1 'polypeptide(L)' 'MLKIGLTGGIGCGKSTASTVLAELGAYIFDADKVAKKMINENSTVQSELIAE' A
#
# COMPACT_ATOMS: atom_id res chain seq x y z
N MET A 1 14.00 11.16 6.46
CA MET A 1 13.61 9.76 6.70
C MET A 1 14.02 8.90 5.53
N LEU A 2 14.65 7.76 5.78
CA LEU A 2 14.93 6.75 4.75
C LEU A 2 13.60 6.11 4.30
N LYS A 3 13.43 5.90 2.98
CA LYS A 3 12.25 5.24 2.39
C LYS A 3 12.70 3.97 1.70
N ILE A 4 11.99 2.87 1.94
CA ILE A 4 12.30 1.55 1.40
C ILE A 4 11.03 0.99 0.77
N GLY A 5 11.11 0.53 -0.49
CA GLY A 5 10.01 -0.15 -1.17
C GLY A 5 10.05 -1.65 -0.90
N LEU A 6 8.96 -2.20 -0.38
CA LEU A 6 8.78 -3.65 -0.19
C LEU A 6 7.87 -4.19 -1.31
N THR A 7 8.42 -5.03 -2.19
CA THR A 7 7.70 -5.66 -3.31
C THR A 7 7.91 -7.18 -3.32
N GLY A 8 7.23 -7.90 -4.22
CA GLY A 8 7.41 -9.34 -4.45
C GLY A 8 6.25 -9.95 -5.22
N GLY A 9 6.31 -11.24 -5.54
CA GLY A 9 5.22 -11.96 -6.20
C GLY A 9 3.98 -12.17 -5.32
N ILE A 10 2.91 -12.73 -5.89
CA ILE A 10 1.75 -13.19 -5.13
C ILE A 10 2.14 -14.36 -4.22
N GLY A 11 1.63 -14.39 -2.98
CA GLY A 11 1.93 -15.47 -2.03
C GLY A 11 3.36 -15.50 -1.47
N CYS A 12 4.22 -14.53 -1.80
CA CYS A 12 5.63 -14.54 -1.36
C CYS A 12 5.87 -14.13 0.10
N GLY A 13 4.81 -13.90 0.89
CA GLY A 13 4.95 -13.46 2.28
C GLY A 13 5.28 -11.97 2.48
N LYS A 14 5.00 -11.11 1.48
CA LYS A 14 5.20 -9.64 1.59
C LYS A 14 4.59 -9.04 2.86
N SER A 15 3.34 -9.40 3.16
CA SER A 15 2.64 -8.92 4.35
C SER A 15 3.35 -9.37 5.63
N THR A 16 3.89 -10.59 5.66
CA THR A 16 4.71 -11.09 6.77
C THR A 16 5.99 -10.28 6.94
N ALA A 17 6.72 -10.02 5.85
CA ALA A 17 7.93 -9.18 5.89
C ALA A 17 7.64 -7.76 6.37
N SER A 18 6.51 -7.18 5.94
CA SER A 18 6.03 -5.87 6.40
C SER A 18 5.75 -5.84 7.90
N THR A 19 5.11 -6.87 8.45
CA THR A 19 4.88 -7.01 9.90
C THR A 19 6.19 -7.07 10.68
N VAL A 20 7.16 -7.87 10.23
CA VAL A 20 8.48 -7.96 10.88
C VAL A 20 9.19 -6.61 10.88
N LEU A 21 9.15 -5.87 9.77
CA LEU A 21 9.71 -4.51 9.71
C LEU A 21 9.02 -3.57 10.71
N ALA A 22 7.70 -3.67 10.86
CA ALA A 22 6.95 -2.89 11.84
C ALA A 22 7.38 -3.21 13.29
N GLU A 23 7.54 -4.49 13.61
CA GLU A 23 8.02 -4.96 14.93
C GLU A 23 9.43 -4.44 15.25
N LEU A 24 10.26 -4.27 14.23
CA LEU A 24 11.60 -3.65 14.34
C LEU A 24 11.56 -2.12 14.42
N GLY A 25 10.38 -1.51 14.47
CA GLY A 25 10.18 -0.07 14.64
C GLY A 25 10.06 0.71 13.33
N ALA A 26 9.94 0.04 12.18
CA ALA A 26 9.69 0.72 10.92
C ALA A 26 8.24 1.24 10.84
N TYR A 27 8.07 2.46 10.33
CA TYR A 27 6.76 2.94 9.94
C TYR A 27 6.34 2.28 8.62
N ILE A 28 5.21 1.56 8.63
CA ILE A 28 4.67 0.89 7.44
C ILE A 28 3.65 1.77 6.75
N PHE A 29 3.93 2.10 5.49
CA PHE A 29 2.96 2.64 4.56
C PHE A 29 2.45 1.51 3.65
N ASP A 30 1.15 1.19 3.77
CA ASP A 30 0.49 0.16 2.97
C ASP A 30 -0.18 0.80 1.74
N ALA A 31 0.47 0.66 0.59
CA ALA A 31 0.00 1.27 -0.66
C ALA A 31 -1.36 0.70 -1.10
N ASP A 32 -1.62 -0.59 -0.91
CA ASP A 32 -2.86 -1.23 -1.32
C ASP A 32 -4.05 -0.69 -0.52
N LYS A 33 -3.87 -0.53 0.81
CA LYS A 33 -4.90 0.08 1.67
C LYS A 33 -5.19 1.52 1.29
N VAL A 34 -4.15 2.32 1.03
CA VAL A 34 -4.31 3.73 0.67
C VAL A 34 -4.98 3.86 -0.70
N ALA A 35 -4.56 3.06 -1.68
CA ALA A 35 -5.18 3.03 -3.01
C ALA A 35 -6.67 2.64 -2.89
N LYS A 36 -7.00 1.59 -2.15
CA LYS A 36 -8.39 1.18 -1.92
C LYS A 36 -9.21 2.28 -1.23
N LYS A 37 -8.64 2.98 -0.25
CA LYS A 37 -9.30 4.12 0.39
C LYS A 37 -9.58 5.25 -0.61
N MET A 38 -8.57 5.64 -1.40
CA MET A 38 -8.70 6.68 -2.43
C MET A 38 -9.79 6.33 -3.44
N ILE A 39 -9.80 5.09 -3.94
CA ILE A 39 -10.81 4.63 -4.92
C ILE A 39 -12.23 4.70 -4.33
N ASN A 40 -12.41 4.41 -3.03
CA ASN A 40 -13.75 4.39 -2.42
C ASN A 40 -14.23 5.76 -1.93
N GLU A 41 -13.33 6.66 -1.57
CA GLU A 41 -13.68 7.90 -0.86
C GLU A 41 -13.38 9.19 -1.66
N ASN A 42 -12.57 9.12 -2.72
CA ASN A 42 -12.18 10.30 -3.50
C ASN A 42 -12.93 10.34 -4.83
N SER A 43 -13.87 11.28 -4.95
CA SER A 43 -14.69 11.48 -6.15
C SER A 43 -13.87 11.83 -7.40
N THR A 44 -12.75 12.55 -7.25
CA THR A 44 -11.85 12.86 -8.36
C THR A 44 -11.19 11.58 -8.88
N VAL A 45 -10.63 10.76 -7.99
CA VAL A 45 -10.02 9.47 -8.35
C VAL A 45 -11.04 8.55 -9.02
N GLN A 46 -12.27 8.48 -8.49
CA GLN A 46 -13.35 7.71 -9.10
C GLN A 46 -13.70 8.19 -10.51
N SER A 47 -13.81 9.50 -10.69
CA SER A 47 -14.18 10.09 -11.99
C SER A 47 -13.11 9.83 -13.04
N GLU A 48 -11.82 9.96 -12.66
CA GLU A 48 -10.70 9.68 -13.57
C GLU A 48 -10.62 8.19 -13.94
N LEU A 49 -10.80 7.27 -12.98
CA LEU A 49 -10.81 5.82 -13.26
C LEU A 49 -11.96 5.38 -14.19
N ILE A 50 -13.12 6.05 -14.15
CA ILE A 50 -14.27 5.73 -15.01
C ILE A 50 -14.08 6.29 -16.43
N ALA A 51 -13.33 7.40 -16.56
CA ALA A 51 -13.11 8.06 -17.83
C ALA A 51 -12.03 7.38 -18.70
N GLU A 52 -11.29 6.42 -18.15
CA GLU A 52 -10.32 5.55 -18.84
C GLU A 52 -11.01 4.39 -19.57
#